data_AF-A0A388NPL8-F1
#
_entry.id   AF-A0A388NPL8-F1
#
_cell.length_a   1.000
_cell.length_b   1.000
_cell.length_c   1.000
_cell.angle_alpha   90.00
_cell.angle_beta   90.00
_cell.angle_gamma   90.00
#
_symmetry.space_group_name_H-M   'P 1'
#
loop_
_entity.id
_entity.type
_entity.pdbx_description
1 polymer ?
#
loop_
_entity_poly.entity_id
_entity_poly.type
_entity_poly.pdbx_seq_one_letter_code
_entity_poly.pdbx_strand_id
1 'polypeptide(L)' 'MSKLRVGIICGGKSSEHEISCVSANGILSAIDRNKFEPVLVGITNQVNGFFCQLIQVLSFKMVPYQ' A
#
# COMPACT_ATOMS: atom_id res chain seq x y z
N MET A 1 -16.25 0.02 -19.98
CA MET A 1 -14.87 0.53 -19.87
C MET A 1 -14.15 -0.27 -18.79
N SER A 2 -13.00 -0.86 -19.10
CA SER A 2 -12.13 -1.49 -18.10
C SER A 2 -11.58 -0.43 -17.14
N LYS A 3 -11.63 -0.69 -15.83
CA LYS A 3 -11.04 0.22 -14.83
C LYS A 3 -9.53 0.28 -15.03
N LEU A 4 -8.94 1.46 -14.81
CA LEU A 4 -7.49 1.60 -14.91
C LEU A 4 -6.83 1.00 -13.67
N ARG A 5 -5.88 0.08 -13.85
CA ARG A 5 -5.09 -0.49 -12.76
C ARG A 5 -4.02 0.49 -12.32
N VAL A 6 -3.98 0.79 -11.03
CA VAL A 6 -3.05 1.76 -10.45
C VAL A 6 -2.21 1.09 -9.37
N GLY A 7 -0.90 1.01 -9.58
CA GLY A 7 0.04 0.55 -8.56
C GLY A 7 0.36 1.66 -7.57
N ILE A 8 0.14 1.41 -6.28
CA ILE A 8 0.54 2.28 -5.18
C ILE A 8 1.69 1.57 -4.46
N ILE A 9 2.88 2.17 -4.44
CA ILE A 9 4.08 1.58 -3.82
C ILE A 9 4.45 2.42 -2.60
N CYS A 10 4.71 1.78 -1.46
CA CYS A 10 5.03 2.47 -0.21
C CYS A 10 6.03 1.72 0.67
N GLY A 11 6.61 2.42 1.63
CA GLY A 11 7.58 1.90 2.60
C GLY A 11 9.02 2.11 2.14
N GLY A 12 9.84 1.06 2.22
CA GLY A 12 11.26 1.08 1.90
C GLY A 12 12.16 1.18 3.13
N LYS A 13 13.47 1.07 2.90
CA LYS A 13 14.52 1.17 3.93
C LYS A 13 14.86 2.62 4.22
N SER A 14 14.00 3.28 5.01
CA SER A 14 14.13 4.69 5.40
C SER A 14 13.53 4.92 6.78
N SER A 15 13.99 5.97 7.48
CA SER A 15 13.31 6.51 8.67
C SER A 15 11.89 7.01 8.36
N GLU A 16 11.58 7.28 7.09
CA GLU A 16 10.27 7.70 6.63
C GLU A 16 9.36 6.52 6.21
N HIS A 17 9.77 5.28 6.49
CA HIS A 17 9.00 4.07 6.15
C HIS A 17 7.53 4.19 6.57
N GLU A 18 7.29 4.55 7.84
CA GLU A 18 5.93 4.69 8.38
C GLU A 18 5.16 5.85 7.73
N ILE A 19 5.84 6.97 7.43
CA ILE A 19 5.25 8.14 6.75
C ILE A 19 4.81 7.77 5.33
N SER A 20 5.62 6.99 4.61
CA SER A 20 5.31 6.48 3.27
C SER A 20 4.09 5.56 3.29
N CYS A 21 4.01 4.65 4.27
CA CYS A 21 2.85 3.76 4.46
C CYS A 21 1.56 4.52 4.78
N VAL A 22 1.62 5.53 5.66
CA VAL A 22 0.46 6.37 6.00
C VAL A 22 -0.03 7.15 4.77
N SER A 23 0.90 7.71 3.99
CA SER A 23 0.56 8.44 2.75
C SER A 23 -0.15 7.56 1.73
N ALA A 24 0.34 6.34 1.51
CA ALA A 24 -0.28 5.38 0.61
C ALA A 24 -1.67 4.93 1.09
N ASN A 25 -1.87 4.78 2.40
CA ASN A 25 -3.19 4.50 2.96
C ASN A 25 -4.18 5.66 2.72
N GLY A 26 -3.71 6.91 2.81
CA GLY A 26 -4.50 8.09 2.45
C GLY A 26 -4.97 8.05 0.99
N ILE A 27 -4.06 7.74 0.06
CA ILE A 27 -4.37 7.60 -1.37
C ILE A 27 -5.37 6.46 -1.60
N LEU A 28 -5.15 5.29 -0.98
CA LEU A 28 -6.02 4.12 -1.13
C LEU A 28 -7.45 4.37 -0.60
N SER A 29 -7.57 5.23 0.41
CA SER A 29 -8.85 5.62 1.00
C SER A 29 -9.59 6.66 0.16
N ALA A 30 -8.87 7.54 -0.54
CA ALA A 30 -9.44 8.63 -1.34
C ALA A 30 -9.65 8.28 -2.83
N ILE A 31 -9.01 7.21 -3.35
CA ILE A 31 -9.06 6.86 -4.77
C ILE A 31 -10.47 6.40 -5.20
N ASP A 32 -10.95 6.91 -6.34
CA ASP A 32 -12.23 6.55 -6.93
C ASP A 32 -12.22 5.12 -7.51
N ARG A 33 -12.81 4.18 -6.77
CA ARG A 33 -12.88 2.76 -7.14
C ARG A 33 -13.85 2.46 -8.29
N ASN A 34 -14.65 3.43 -8.73
CA ASN A 34 -15.45 3.28 -9.94
C ASN A 34 -14.58 3.45 -11.19
N LYS A 35 -13.51 4.24 -11.09
CA LYS A 35 -12.58 4.53 -12.19
C LYS A 35 -11.31 3.69 -12.13
N PHE A 36 -10.82 3.40 -10.93
CA PHE A 36 -9.52 2.76 -10.71
C PHE A 36 -9.62 1.42 -9.97
N GLU A 37 -8.67 0.53 -10.27
CA GLU A 37 -8.41 -0.73 -9.55
C GLU A 37 -7.03 -0.60 -8.88
N PRO A 38 -6.95 -0.12 -7.63
CA PRO A 38 -5.68 0.08 -6.95
C PRO A 38 -5.04 -1.25 -6.52
N VAL A 39 -3.72 -1.34 -6.66
CA VAL A 39 -2.89 -2.45 -6.19
C VAL A 39 -1.81 -1.86 -5.28
N LEU A 40 -1.82 -2.22 -4.01
CA LEU A 40 -0.83 -1.75 -3.04
C LEU A 40 0.37 -2.70 -2.99
N VAL A 41 1.59 -2.15 -3.00
CA VAL A 41 2.85 -2.88 -2.84
C VAL A 41 3.65 -2.23 -1.72
N GLY A 42 3.86 -2.99 -0.64
CA GLY A 42 4.66 -2.54 0.50
C GLY A 42 6.10 -3.06 0.43
N ILE A 43 7.07 -2.16 0.56
CA ILE A 43 8.48 -2.51 0.72
C ILE A 43 8.83 -2.42 2.20
N THR A 44 9.37 -3.48 2.78
CA THR A 44 9.70 -3.48 4.22
C THR A 44 10.91 -2.58 4.49
N ASN A 45 11.08 -2.14 5.74
CA ASN A 45 12.31 -1.47 6.19
C ASN A 45 13.46 -2.47 6.41
N GLN A 46 13.19 -3.78 6.31
CA GLN A 46 14.19 -4.83 6.50
C GLN A 46 14.77 -5.30 5.17
N VAL A 47 16.00 -5.79 5.21
CA VAL A 47 16.80 -6.13 4.01
C VAL A 47 16.24 -7.35 3.25
N ASN A 48 15.29 -8.11 3.81
CA ASN A 48 14.94 -9.45 3.33
C ASN A 48 13.47 -9.66 2.90
N GLY A 49 12.65 -8.62 2.70
CA GLY A 49 11.25 -8.84 2.32
C GLY A 49 10.67 -7.75 1.42
N PHE A 50 10.15 -8.15 0.26
CA PHE A 50 9.07 -7.45 -0.42
C PHE A 50 7.75 -8.04 0.07
N PHE A 51 6.79 -7.24 0.53
CA PHE A 51 5.47 -7.70 0.92
C PHE A 51 4.44 -7.21 -0.10
N CYS A 52 4.12 -8.07 -1.07
CA CYS A 52 3.04 -7.80 -2.02
C CYS A 52 1.72 -8.23 -1.39
N GLN A 53 1.08 -7.33 -0.63
CA GLN A 53 -0.26 -7.61 -0.13
C GLN A 53 -1.29 -7.08 -1.12
N LEU A 54 -1.78 -8.00 -1.95
CA LEU A 54 -2.99 -7.83 -2.75
C LEU A 54 -4.19 -7.72 -1.82
N ILE A 55 -4.48 -6.51 -1.32
CA ILE A 55 -5.57 -6.28 -0.37
C ILE A 55 -6.82 -5.90 -1.17
N GLN A 56 -7.72 -6.88 -1.34
CA GLN A 56 -9.13 -6.53 -1.39
C GLN A 56 -9.51 -6.00 -0.02
N VAL A 57 -9.94 -4.74 0.02
CA VAL A 57 -10.17 -3.98 1.23
C VAL A 57 -11.26 -4.62 2.07
N LEU A 58 -10.85 -5.33 3.12
CA LEU A 58 -11.62 -5.59 4.33
C LEU A 58 -10.60 -5.78 5.47
N SER A 59 -10.46 -4.73 6.27
CA SER A 59 -9.67 -4.69 7.52
C SER A 59 -8.17 -4.92 7.39
N PHE A 60 -7.45 -3.83 7.11
CA PHE A 60 -6.03 -3.77 7.43
C PHE A 60 -5.85 -3.48 8.92
N LYS A 61 -5.53 -4.51 9.71
CA LYS A 61 -4.85 -4.30 10.99
C LYS A 61 -3.42 -3.93 10.62
N MET A 62 -3.00 -2.72 11.00
CA MET A 62 -1.59 -2.34 11.00
C MET A 62 -0.89 -3.34 11.94
N VAL A 63 -0.26 -4.38 11.39
CA VAL A 63 0.49 -5.35 12.19
C VAL A 63 1.85 -4.72 12.42
N PRO A 64 2.22 -4.37 13.66
CA PRO A 64 3.58 -3.95 13.94
C PRO A 64 4.50 -5.12 13.62
N TYR A 65 5.51 -4.87 12.78
CA TYR A 65 6.63 -5.79 12.65
C TYR A 65 7.48 -5.61 13.91
N GLN A 66 7.21 -6.44 14.93
CA GLN A 66 8.18 -6.75 15.98
C GLN A 66 9.23 -7.66 15.37
#